data_AF-A2DSL5-F1
#
_entry.id   AF-A2DSL5-F1
#
_cell.length_a   1.000
_cell.length_b   1.000
_cell.length_c   1.000
_cell.angle_alpha   90.00
_cell.angle_beta   90.00
_cell.angle_gamma   90.00
#
_symmetry.space_group_name_H-M   'P 1'
#
loop_
_entity.id
_entity.type
_entity.pdbx_description
1 polymer ?
#
loop_
_entity_poly.entity_id
_entity_poly.type
_entity_poly.pdbx_seq_one_letter_code
_entity_poly.pdbx_strand_id
1 'polypeptide(L)'
;MIKNFDGSFPDPSELVLEYTPTFDLSQFKPQVGDIFRFYISERFFLNSNTNITSRNISGTTFYTPNSDIVDIAIHCGCLFAHPKSSGLTRRWCTVLNFFEALCNEDKYQKVAEVIELSNYAQVKGLLLDILIDNTLPSYYSSTRNGLKSKSFNSLTDYSIRVINYKILTKFDRIPRIAEPSKYVRSRIKMPVFKFAFNREIGVNYSIEVFSSLFNPETINNDFFTIYRLFFDINQNRYEIRYSDEDGNFWLTQLENPIDVKELKTRKSKKTKEKILFDRLTFFDIVPTPTGINVKGTLFEPISTILVPMFYGKILIGPKAKISQD
;
A
#
# COMPACT_ATOMS: atom_id res chain seq x y z
N MET A 1 18.10 -21.17 -1.73
CA MET A 1 19.10 -20.49 -0.88
C MET A 1 18.31 -19.54 0.01
N ILE A 2 18.26 -19.82 1.31
CA ILE A 2 17.46 -19.11 2.32
C ILE A 2 17.89 -17.65 2.30
N LYS A 3 17.04 -16.76 1.78
CA LYS A 3 17.28 -15.32 1.85
C LYS A 3 16.40 -14.74 2.92
N ASN A 4 17.09 -14.19 3.92
CA ASN A 4 16.57 -13.34 4.97
C ASN A 4 15.61 -12.32 4.36
N PHE A 5 14.33 -12.42 4.75
CA PHE A 5 13.58 -11.23 5.14
C PHE A 5 14.54 -10.37 5.94
N ASP A 6 14.77 -9.10 5.59
CA ASP A 6 15.27 -8.18 6.59
C ASP A 6 14.12 -7.95 7.59
N GLY A 7 13.88 -8.97 8.39
CA GLY A 7 13.31 -8.81 9.70
C GLY A 7 14.26 -7.91 10.47
N SER A 8 14.17 -6.60 10.22
CA SER A 8 14.22 -5.65 11.30
C SER A 8 13.18 -6.19 12.28
N PHE A 9 13.68 -6.96 13.25
CA PHE A 9 13.01 -7.15 14.51
C PHE A 9 12.44 -5.78 14.87
N PRO A 10 11.15 -5.66 15.24
CA PRO A 10 10.72 -4.41 15.82
C PRO A 10 11.72 -4.11 16.92
N ASP A 11 12.42 -2.99 16.78
CA ASP A 11 13.42 -2.59 17.75
C ASP A 11 12.71 -2.68 19.11
N PRO A 12 13.26 -3.33 20.14
CA PRO A 12 12.65 -3.35 21.47
C PRO A 12 12.35 -1.95 22.04
N SER A 13 12.76 -0.86 21.35
CA SER A 13 12.34 0.52 21.54
C SER A 13 10.97 0.91 20.94
N GLU A 14 10.36 0.10 20.07
CA GLU A 14 9.11 0.42 19.37
C GLU A 14 7.89 0.15 20.26
N LEU A 15 7.50 1.19 20.98
CA LEU A 15 6.26 1.29 21.71
C LEU A 15 5.05 1.09 20.77
N VAL A 16 4.08 0.30 21.20
CA VAL A 16 2.83 0.06 20.44
C VAL A 16 1.61 0.38 21.29
N LEU A 17 0.50 0.70 20.65
CA LEU A 17 -0.79 0.86 21.33
C LEU A 17 -1.46 -0.49 21.48
N GLU A 18 -1.90 -0.86 22.68
CA GLU A 18 -2.76 -2.03 22.84
C GLU A 18 -4.17 -1.70 22.36
N TYR A 19 -4.72 -2.54 21.48
CA TYR A 19 -6.12 -2.43 21.10
C TYR A 19 -7.05 -2.82 22.25
N THR A 20 -8.05 -1.97 22.49
CA THR A 20 -9.21 -2.27 23.33
C THR A 20 -10.49 -1.88 22.58
N PRO A 21 -11.66 -2.51 22.87
CA PRO A 21 -12.93 -2.15 22.22
C PRO A 21 -13.39 -0.70 22.47
N THR A 22 -12.84 -0.05 23.50
CA THR A 22 -13.13 1.36 23.84
C THR A 22 -12.03 2.30 23.35
N PHE A 23 -11.08 1.82 22.55
CA PHE A 23 -9.99 2.62 22.04
C PHE A 23 -10.54 3.69 21.07
N ASP A 24 -10.14 4.93 21.29
CA ASP A 24 -10.52 6.07 20.45
C ASP A 24 -9.26 6.75 19.90
N LEU A 25 -9.05 6.58 18.60
CA LEU A 25 -7.92 7.16 17.89
C LEU A 25 -7.93 8.69 17.90
N SER A 26 -9.11 9.31 18.03
CA SER A 26 -9.25 10.77 18.01
C SER A 26 -8.51 11.46 19.17
N GLN A 27 -8.33 10.75 20.29
CA GLN A 27 -7.60 11.23 21.47
C GLN A 27 -6.14 11.55 21.15
N PHE A 28 -5.58 10.90 20.13
CA PHE A 28 -4.21 11.11 19.68
C PHE A 28 -4.07 12.26 18.67
N LYS A 29 -5.17 12.93 18.29
CA LYS A 29 -5.19 14.02 17.28
C LYS A 29 -4.43 13.60 16.00
N PRO A 30 -4.91 12.55 15.31
CA PRO A 30 -4.25 12.03 14.11
C PRO A 30 -4.13 13.10 13.02
N GLN A 31 -3.04 13.06 12.27
CA GLN A 31 -2.77 13.93 11.14
C GLN A 31 -2.40 13.10 9.92
N VAL A 32 -2.73 13.57 8.72
CA VAL A 32 -2.38 12.88 7.47
C VAL A 32 -0.86 12.64 7.41
N GLY A 33 -0.48 11.40 7.12
CA GLY A 33 0.91 10.92 7.15
C GLY A 33 1.33 10.25 8.45
N ASP A 34 0.57 10.37 9.54
CA ASP A 34 0.87 9.68 10.79
C ASP A 34 0.68 8.16 10.64
N ILE A 35 1.60 7.39 11.20
CA ILE A 35 1.51 5.95 11.35
C ILE A 35 1.26 5.61 12.82
N PHE A 36 0.22 4.81 13.06
CA PHE A 36 -0.08 4.22 14.35
C PHE A 36 0.11 2.71 14.28
N ARG A 37 0.83 2.16 15.27
CA ARG A 37 1.08 0.73 15.42
C ARG A 37 0.27 0.18 16.58
N PHE A 38 -0.57 -0.80 16.28
CA PHE A 38 -1.44 -1.48 17.22
C PHE A 38 -0.97 -2.90 17.49
N TYR A 39 -1.01 -3.31 18.75
CA TYR A 39 -0.98 -4.72 19.13
C TYR A 39 -2.41 -5.19 19.41
N ILE A 40 -2.83 -6.20 18.66
CA ILE A 40 -4.11 -6.89 18.83
C ILE A 40 -3.80 -8.28 19.39
N SER A 41 -4.34 -8.60 20.56
CA SER A 41 -4.12 -9.88 21.23
C SER A 41 -4.88 -11.03 20.57
N GLU A 42 -4.34 -12.25 20.64
CA GLU A 42 -4.98 -13.50 20.19
C GLU A 42 -6.41 -13.71 20.71
N ARG A 43 -6.77 -13.09 21.84
CA ARG A 43 -8.14 -13.13 22.39
C ARG A 43 -9.20 -12.61 21.42
N PHE A 44 -8.79 -11.80 20.45
CA PHE A 44 -9.67 -11.27 19.41
C PHE A 44 -9.68 -12.12 18.13
N PHE A 45 -8.89 -13.20 18.05
CA PHE A 45 -8.65 -13.97 16.80
C PHE A 45 -9.44 -15.29 16.74
N LEU A 46 -9.58 -15.95 17.88
CA LEU A 46 -10.11 -17.31 17.96
C LEU A 46 -11.59 -17.28 18.38
N ASN A 47 -12.45 -17.35 17.36
CA ASN A 47 -13.85 -17.81 17.30
C ASN A 47 -14.79 -17.67 18.53
N SER A 48 -16.06 -17.42 18.21
CA SER A 48 -17.25 -17.71 19.03
C SER A 48 -17.35 -16.96 20.37
N ASN A 49 -17.80 -15.71 20.36
CA ASN A 49 -18.80 -15.16 21.29
C ASN A 49 -18.88 -13.63 21.19
N THR A 50 -19.96 -13.16 20.56
CA THR A 50 -20.97 -12.26 21.16
C THR A 50 -20.58 -10.92 21.80
N ASN A 51 -19.32 -10.50 21.91
CA ASN A 51 -18.97 -9.23 22.58
C ASN A 51 -18.44 -8.12 21.66
N ILE A 52 -18.42 -8.32 20.33
CA ILE A 52 -18.37 -7.19 19.38
C ILE A 52 -19.78 -7.04 18.80
N THR A 53 -20.69 -6.55 19.65
CA THR A 53 -22.12 -6.38 19.34
C THR A 53 -22.38 -5.29 18.31
N SER A 54 -21.41 -4.42 18.06
CA SER A 54 -21.45 -3.41 17.01
C SER A 54 -20.23 -3.56 16.10
N ARG A 55 -20.33 -4.44 15.10
CA ARG A 55 -19.37 -4.39 14.00
C ARG A 55 -19.53 -3.05 13.29
N ASN A 56 -18.51 -2.21 13.38
CA ASN A 56 -18.53 -0.88 12.83
C ASN A 56 -17.37 -0.75 11.88
N ILE A 57 -17.64 -1.01 10.60
CA ILE A 57 -16.66 -0.85 9.54
C ILE A 57 -17.33 -0.19 8.35
N SER A 58 -16.72 0.88 7.85
CA SER A 58 -17.17 1.59 6.67
C SER A 58 -15.98 1.87 5.76
N GLY A 59 -16.10 1.52 4.48
CA GLY A 59 -14.98 1.53 3.54
C GLY A 59 -14.37 0.15 3.30
N THR A 60 -13.37 0.07 2.42
CA THR A 60 -12.85 -1.21 1.93
C THR A 60 -11.33 -1.25 1.80
N THR A 61 -10.73 -0.15 1.34
CA THR A 61 -9.28 0.07 1.30
C THR A 61 -8.90 1.29 2.14
N PHE A 62 -9.74 2.32 2.03
CA PHE A 62 -9.77 3.45 2.95
C PHE A 62 -10.97 3.24 3.85
N TYR A 63 -10.75 3.30 5.16
CA TYR A 63 -11.77 3.13 6.18
C TYR A 63 -12.04 4.46 6.86
N THR A 64 -13.28 4.66 7.31
CA THR A 64 -13.63 5.86 8.07
C THR A 64 -12.99 5.84 9.47
N PRO A 65 -12.75 7.01 10.10
CA PRO A 65 -12.22 7.10 11.46
C PRO A 65 -13.01 6.34 12.53
N ASN A 66 -14.31 6.16 12.29
CA ASN A 66 -15.21 5.47 13.22
C ASN A 66 -15.15 3.95 13.07
N SER A 67 -14.38 3.44 12.11
CA SER A 67 -14.26 1.99 11.90
C SER A 67 -13.38 1.37 12.98
N ASP A 68 -13.81 0.23 13.52
CA ASP A 68 -13.08 -0.51 14.53
C ASP A 68 -11.81 -1.16 13.95
N ILE A 69 -10.69 -1.09 14.70
CA ILE A 69 -9.38 -1.56 14.24
C ILE A 69 -9.35 -3.09 14.06
N VAL A 70 -10.04 -3.85 14.91
CA VAL A 70 -10.16 -5.31 14.76
C VAL A 70 -11.01 -5.64 13.54
N ASP A 71 -12.15 -4.95 13.35
CA ASP A 71 -12.96 -5.13 12.14
C ASP A 71 -12.17 -4.81 10.86
N ILE A 72 -11.36 -3.75 10.86
CA ILE A 72 -10.45 -3.42 9.74
C ILE A 72 -9.46 -4.57 9.48
N ALA A 73 -8.78 -5.07 10.53
CA ALA A 73 -7.79 -6.13 10.39
C ALA A 73 -8.42 -7.48 9.95
N ILE A 74 -9.65 -7.75 10.38
CA ILE A 74 -10.52 -8.83 9.89
C ILE A 74 -10.83 -8.63 8.41
N HIS A 75 -11.29 -7.44 8.01
CA HIS A 75 -11.67 -7.14 6.64
C HIS A 75 -10.49 -7.22 5.66
N CYS A 76 -9.29 -6.77 6.05
CA CYS A 76 -8.05 -6.91 5.29
C CYS A 76 -7.43 -8.33 5.33
N GLY A 77 -7.97 -9.24 6.15
CA GLY A 77 -7.53 -10.63 6.23
C GLY A 77 -6.38 -10.89 7.22
N CYS A 78 -5.81 -9.83 7.81
CA CYS A 78 -4.73 -9.92 8.79
C CYS A 78 -5.09 -10.77 10.02
N LEU A 79 -6.39 -10.98 10.30
CA LEU A 79 -6.90 -11.72 11.45
C LEU A 79 -7.67 -13.00 11.13
N PHE A 80 -7.67 -13.50 9.89
CA PHE A 80 -8.39 -14.73 9.55
C PHE A 80 -7.50 -15.90 9.16
N ALA A 81 -7.88 -17.07 9.69
CA ALA A 81 -7.46 -18.34 9.15
C ALA A 81 -8.32 -18.71 7.92
N HIS A 82 -7.68 -19.01 6.80
CA HIS A 82 -8.32 -19.46 5.57
C HIS A 82 -9.02 -20.81 5.79
N PRO A 83 -10.26 -20.99 5.28
CA PRO A 83 -11.10 -22.15 5.59
C PRO A 83 -10.55 -23.50 5.12
N LYS A 84 -9.61 -23.52 4.16
CA LYS A 84 -8.92 -24.73 3.69
C LYS A 84 -7.65 -25.06 4.50
N SER A 85 -7.68 -24.94 5.83
CA SER A 85 -6.56 -25.34 6.69
C SER A 85 -6.38 -26.86 6.71
N SER A 86 -5.14 -27.35 6.62
CA SER A 86 -4.82 -28.76 6.83
C SER A 86 -4.68 -29.05 8.33
N GLY A 87 -4.77 -30.31 8.76
CA GLY A 87 -4.64 -30.68 10.18
C GLY A 87 -3.32 -30.27 10.85
N LEU A 88 -2.29 -29.91 10.08
CA LEU A 88 -0.94 -29.56 10.55
C LEU A 88 -0.60 -28.06 10.40
N THR A 89 -1.35 -27.32 9.59
CA THR A 89 -1.07 -25.90 9.27
C THR A 89 -2.34 -25.05 9.29
N ARG A 90 -2.25 -23.87 9.92
CA ARG A 90 -3.23 -22.79 9.79
C ARG A 90 -2.77 -21.86 8.68
N ARG A 91 -3.57 -21.78 7.63
CA ARG A 91 -3.40 -20.82 6.54
C ARG A 91 -4.01 -19.50 6.98
N TRP A 92 -3.34 -18.38 6.78
CA TRP A 92 -3.84 -17.02 6.96
C TRP A 92 -3.78 -16.32 5.61
N CYS A 93 -4.82 -15.55 5.27
CA CYS A 93 -4.88 -14.84 3.98
C CYS A 93 -4.88 -13.35 4.23
N THR A 94 -3.94 -12.64 3.62
CA THR A 94 -3.72 -11.23 3.92
C THR A 94 -3.06 -10.57 2.73
N VAL A 95 -3.39 -9.33 2.42
CA VAL A 95 -2.80 -8.63 1.27
C VAL A 95 -1.72 -7.69 1.80
N LEU A 96 -0.53 -7.69 1.18
CA LEU A 96 0.45 -6.63 1.39
C LEU A 96 -0.14 -5.30 0.86
N ASN A 97 -0.34 -4.35 1.78
CA ASN A 97 -1.20 -3.18 1.61
C ASN A 97 -0.78 -2.16 0.55
N PHE A 98 0.49 -2.15 0.12
CA PHE A 98 0.90 -1.23 -0.93
C PHE A 98 0.11 -1.48 -2.23
N PHE A 99 -0.21 -2.75 -2.50
CA PHE A 99 -1.02 -3.14 -3.64
C PHE A 99 -2.52 -2.94 -3.42
N GLU A 100 -3.04 -3.05 -2.19
CA GLU A 100 -4.46 -2.81 -1.91
C GLU A 100 -4.92 -1.40 -2.29
N ALA A 101 -4.06 -0.39 -2.10
CA ALA A 101 -4.33 1.00 -2.48
C ALA A 101 -4.46 1.20 -4.00
N LEU A 102 -3.85 0.32 -4.79
CA LEU A 102 -3.78 0.42 -6.24
C LEU A 102 -4.67 -0.62 -6.95
N CYS A 103 -5.09 -1.68 -6.24
CA CYS A 103 -5.80 -2.81 -6.80
C CYS A 103 -7.33 -2.60 -6.83
N ASN A 104 -7.97 -3.00 -7.92
CA ASN A 104 -9.43 -3.09 -7.97
C ASN A 104 -9.92 -4.23 -7.07
N GLU A 105 -11.09 -4.08 -6.45
CA GLU A 105 -11.69 -5.11 -5.58
C GLU A 105 -11.82 -6.47 -6.29
N ASP A 106 -12.11 -6.47 -7.59
CA ASP A 106 -12.22 -7.69 -8.41
C ASP A 106 -10.89 -8.44 -8.57
N LYS A 107 -9.76 -7.77 -8.29
CA LYS A 107 -8.42 -8.34 -8.33
C LYS A 107 -7.86 -8.61 -6.92
N TYR A 108 -8.59 -8.25 -5.87
CA TYR A 108 -8.19 -8.43 -4.46
C TYR A 108 -7.74 -9.85 -4.14
N GLN A 109 -8.53 -10.84 -4.52
CA GLN A 109 -8.22 -12.26 -4.28
C GLN A 109 -7.00 -12.77 -5.06
N LYS A 110 -6.61 -12.09 -6.15
CA LYS A 110 -5.45 -12.48 -6.96
C LYS A 110 -4.14 -11.96 -6.40
N VAL A 111 -4.19 -10.88 -5.62
CA VAL A 111 -3.01 -10.24 -5.01
C VAL A 111 -2.86 -10.55 -3.53
N ALA A 112 -3.82 -11.25 -2.93
CA ALA A 112 -3.75 -11.67 -1.54
C ALA A 112 -2.65 -12.70 -1.34
N GLU A 113 -1.74 -12.41 -0.42
CA GLU A 113 -0.72 -13.33 0.04
C GLU A 113 -1.36 -14.36 0.99
N VAL A 114 -0.92 -15.61 0.87
CA VAL A 114 -1.34 -16.68 1.77
C VAL A 114 -0.17 -17.07 2.63
N ILE A 115 -0.23 -16.73 3.92
CA ILE A 115 0.78 -17.11 4.91
C ILE A 115 0.36 -18.44 5.51
N GLU A 116 1.18 -19.48 5.35
CA GLU A 116 0.97 -20.75 6.03
C GLU A 116 1.79 -20.81 7.31
N LEU A 117 1.12 -20.85 8.46
CA LEU A 117 1.77 -21.06 9.75
C LEU A 117 1.51 -22.49 10.23
N SER A 118 2.54 -23.13 10.75
CA SER A 118 2.38 -24.41 11.44
C SER A 118 1.45 -24.26 12.65
N ASN A 119 0.60 -25.27 12.90
CA ASN A 119 -0.23 -25.30 14.10
C ASN A 119 0.59 -25.24 15.39
N TYR A 120 1.86 -25.67 15.34
CA TYR A 120 2.80 -25.60 16.45
C TYR A 120 3.24 -24.18 16.80
N ALA A 121 3.10 -23.21 15.88
CA ALA A 121 3.58 -21.85 16.07
C ALA A 121 2.74 -21.04 17.06
N GLN A 122 1.51 -21.46 17.40
CA GLN A 122 0.57 -20.78 18.32
C GLN A 122 0.61 -19.24 18.22
N VAL A 123 -0.32 -18.66 17.47
CA VAL A 123 -0.43 -17.21 17.31
C VAL A 123 -0.76 -16.55 18.64
N LYS A 124 0.02 -15.54 19.04
CA LYS A 124 -0.11 -14.74 20.28
C LYS A 124 -0.78 -13.38 20.06
N GLY A 125 -0.64 -12.83 18.86
CA GLY A 125 -1.21 -11.53 18.52
C GLY A 125 -0.86 -11.07 17.11
N LEU A 126 -1.19 -9.83 16.80
CA LEU A 126 -1.01 -9.18 15.51
C LEU A 126 -0.51 -7.78 15.80
N LEU A 127 0.60 -7.41 15.17
CA LEU A 127 0.95 -6.01 15.00
C LEU A 127 0.28 -5.49 13.74
N LEU A 128 -0.40 -4.37 13.82
CA LEU A 128 -1.08 -3.72 12.71
C LEU A 128 -0.60 -2.27 12.62
N ASP A 129 -0.03 -1.90 11.49
CA ASP A 129 0.33 -0.51 11.19
C ASP A 129 -0.76 0.10 10.32
N ILE A 130 -1.35 1.18 10.83
CA ILE A 130 -2.29 1.99 10.08
C ILE A 130 -1.67 3.35 9.74
N LEU A 131 -1.97 3.83 8.55
CA LEU A 131 -1.66 5.16 8.07
C LEU A 131 -2.92 6.03 8.10
N ILE A 132 -2.76 7.24 8.61
CA ILE A 132 -3.76 8.31 8.48
C ILE A 132 -3.60 8.94 7.10
N ASP A 133 -4.60 8.77 6.25
CA ASP A 133 -4.61 9.26 4.87
C ASP A 133 -5.63 10.41 4.70
N ASN A 134 -5.62 11.03 3.52
CA ASN A 134 -6.60 12.04 3.17
C ASN A 134 -8.02 11.45 3.20
N THR A 135 -8.99 12.24 3.65
CA THR A 135 -10.41 11.86 3.56
C THR A 135 -10.82 11.65 2.11
N LEU A 136 -11.69 10.66 1.88
CA LEU A 136 -12.37 10.49 0.60
C LEU A 136 -13.74 11.18 0.62
N PRO A 137 -14.27 11.59 -0.55
CA PRO A 137 -15.63 12.09 -0.67
C PRO A 137 -16.68 11.00 -0.47
N SER A 138 -16.32 9.74 -0.72
CA SER A 138 -17.16 8.57 -0.49
C SER A 138 -16.33 7.33 -0.19
N TYR A 139 -16.90 6.47 0.66
CA TYR A 139 -16.36 5.17 1.03
C TYR A 139 -17.30 4.09 0.52
N TYR A 140 -16.75 3.12 -0.22
CA TYR A 140 -17.52 2.02 -0.80
C TYR A 140 -17.78 0.91 0.23
N SER A 141 -18.74 0.04 -0.06
CA SER A 141 -19.03 -1.18 0.69
C SER A 141 -18.49 -2.37 -0.08
N SER A 142 -17.83 -3.30 0.60
CA SER A 142 -17.55 -4.63 0.04
C SER A 142 -17.60 -5.70 1.12
N THR A 143 -17.62 -6.96 0.69
CA THR A 143 -17.54 -8.11 1.58
C THR A 143 -16.17 -8.75 1.40
N ARG A 144 -15.34 -8.73 2.44
CA ARG A 144 -14.03 -9.38 2.46
C ARG A 144 -13.92 -10.24 3.72
N ASN A 145 -13.36 -11.43 3.56
CA ASN A 145 -13.12 -12.37 4.68
C ASN A 145 -14.37 -12.62 5.56
N GLY A 146 -15.56 -12.69 4.94
CA GLY A 146 -16.83 -12.92 5.65
C GLY A 146 -17.37 -11.72 6.44
N LEU A 147 -16.71 -10.56 6.38
CA LEU A 147 -17.19 -9.30 6.95
C LEU A 147 -17.64 -8.36 5.82
N LYS A 148 -18.85 -7.80 5.92
CA LYS A 148 -19.36 -6.79 5.00
C LYS A 148 -19.19 -5.39 5.60
N SER A 149 -18.50 -4.51 4.90
CA SER A 149 -18.38 -3.10 5.29
C SER A 149 -19.57 -2.27 4.81
N LYS A 150 -19.78 -1.10 5.42
CA LYS A 150 -20.82 -0.14 5.03
C LYS A 150 -20.24 0.91 4.07
N SER A 151 -21.09 1.44 3.19
CA SER A 151 -20.75 2.66 2.47
C SER A 151 -20.92 3.87 3.37
N PHE A 152 -20.17 4.93 3.11
CA PHE A 152 -20.28 6.19 3.84
C PHE A 152 -20.04 7.35 2.89
N ASN A 153 -21.05 8.22 2.73
CA ASN A 153 -21.05 9.29 1.73
C ASN A 153 -20.96 10.66 2.41
N SER A 154 -19.95 10.85 3.24
CA SER A 154 -19.67 12.13 3.89
C SER A 154 -18.18 12.26 4.14
N LEU A 155 -17.70 13.50 4.12
CA LEU A 155 -16.31 13.80 4.46
C LEU A 155 -16.06 13.48 5.93
N THR A 156 -14.90 12.91 6.20
CA THR A 156 -14.38 12.69 7.55
C THR A 156 -13.12 13.54 7.74
N ASP A 157 -12.59 13.60 8.96
CA ASP A 157 -11.35 14.36 9.20
C ASP A 157 -10.14 13.73 8.49
N TYR A 158 -10.13 12.40 8.39
CA TYR A 158 -9.10 11.60 7.74
C TYR A 158 -9.68 10.24 7.30
N SER A 159 -8.90 9.48 6.54
CA SER A 159 -9.13 8.06 6.27
C SER A 159 -8.11 7.21 7.02
N ILE A 160 -8.46 5.97 7.35
CA ILE A 160 -7.55 4.96 7.89
C ILE A 160 -7.22 3.97 6.78
N ARG A 161 -5.94 3.67 6.59
CA ARG A 161 -5.47 2.63 5.67
C ARG A 161 -4.51 1.72 6.40
N VAL A 162 -4.68 0.40 6.31
CA VAL A 162 -3.65 -0.51 6.81
C VAL A 162 -2.45 -0.41 5.86
N ILE A 163 -1.23 -0.39 6.39
CA ILE A 163 0.00 -0.33 5.58
C ILE A 163 0.96 -1.48 5.83
N ASN A 164 0.90 -2.08 7.02
CA ASN A 164 1.70 -3.25 7.36
C ASN A 164 1.01 -4.08 8.44
N TYR A 165 1.38 -5.35 8.55
CA TYR A 165 1.00 -6.19 9.67
C TYR A 165 2.08 -7.26 9.93
N LYS A 166 2.13 -7.75 11.16
CA LYS A 166 2.98 -8.88 11.53
C LYS A 166 2.23 -9.79 12.50
N ILE A 167 2.06 -11.05 12.11
CA ILE A 167 1.52 -12.08 13.01
C ILE A 167 2.61 -12.43 14.03
N LEU A 168 2.28 -12.34 15.31
CA LEU A 168 3.15 -12.72 16.40
C LEU A 168 2.82 -14.15 16.83
N THR A 169 3.83 -14.99 16.87
CA THR A 169 3.75 -16.39 17.30
C THR A 169 4.29 -16.54 18.71
N LYS A 170 4.21 -17.75 19.29
CA LYS A 170 4.82 -18.04 20.59
C LYS A 170 6.35 -17.86 20.62
N PHE A 171 6.98 -17.79 19.45
CA PHE A 171 8.43 -17.59 19.31
C PHE A 171 8.81 -16.12 19.21
N ASP A 172 7.84 -15.23 18.99
CA ASP A 172 8.06 -13.79 18.93
C ASP A 172 7.97 -13.17 20.33
N ARG A 173 8.76 -12.12 20.56
CA ARG A 173 8.60 -11.30 21.77
C ARG A 173 7.33 -10.45 21.64
N ILE A 174 6.53 -10.41 22.70
CA ILE A 174 5.40 -9.48 22.80
C ILE A 174 5.95 -8.05 22.78
N PRO A 175 5.37 -7.15 21.97
CA PRO A 175 5.80 -5.76 21.87
C PRO A 175 5.58 -5.02 23.19
N ARG A 176 6.33 -3.93 23.39
CA ARG A 176 6.20 -3.12 24.60
C ARG A 176 5.00 -2.18 24.45
N ILE A 177 3.97 -2.39 25.26
CA ILE A 177 2.76 -1.56 25.23
C ILE A 177 3.09 -0.18 25.80
N ALA A 178 2.77 0.86 25.03
CA ALA A 178 2.87 2.24 25.45
C ALA A 178 1.65 2.64 26.27
N GLU A 179 1.87 3.44 27.31
CA GLU A 179 0.80 4.30 27.80
C GLU A 179 0.45 5.33 26.70
N PRO A 180 -0.84 5.69 26.52
CA PRO A 180 -1.25 6.66 25.50
C PRO A 180 -0.45 7.96 25.50
N SER A 181 -0.10 8.47 26.68
CA SER A 181 0.69 9.70 26.87
C SER A 181 2.16 9.59 26.47
N LYS A 182 2.70 8.37 26.42
CA LYS A 182 4.10 8.06 26.09
C LYS A 182 4.25 7.51 24.67
N TYR A 183 3.16 7.32 23.95
CA TYR A 183 3.19 6.80 22.59
C TYR A 183 3.76 7.85 21.63
N VAL A 184 4.84 7.48 20.94
CA VAL A 184 5.44 8.29 19.88
C VAL A 184 5.04 7.67 18.54
N ARG A 185 4.27 8.43 17.76
CA ARG A 185 3.85 8.02 16.42
C ARG A 185 4.96 8.26 15.40
N SER A 186 5.04 7.40 14.39
CA SER A 186 5.88 7.63 13.21
C SER A 186 5.13 8.49 12.19
N ARG A 187 5.84 9.12 11.25
CA ARG A 187 5.21 9.90 10.17
C ARG A 187 5.92 9.66 8.85
N ILE A 188 5.15 9.50 7.78
CA ILE A 188 5.65 9.43 6.41
C ILE A 188 5.56 10.78 5.71
N LYS A 189 6.44 10.98 4.75
CA LYS A 189 6.34 12.07 3.78
C LYS A 189 5.27 11.68 2.75
N MET A 190 4.14 12.36 2.78
CA MET A 190 3.06 12.11 1.83
C MET A 190 3.51 12.50 0.41
N PRO A 191 3.11 11.73 -0.62
CA PRO A 191 3.33 12.12 -2.00
C PRO A 191 2.62 13.45 -2.28
N VAL A 192 3.32 14.37 -2.94
CA VAL A 192 2.73 15.63 -3.41
C VAL A 192 2.19 15.39 -4.81
N PHE A 193 0.89 15.61 -5.00
CA PHE A 193 0.27 15.48 -6.30
C PHE A 193 0.40 16.79 -7.08
N LYS A 194 0.70 16.70 -8.38
CA LYS A 194 0.79 17.85 -9.28
C LYS A 194 0.26 17.50 -10.66
N PHE A 195 -0.03 18.52 -11.45
CA PHE A 195 -0.30 18.32 -12.86
C PHE A 195 1.01 18.10 -13.62
N ALA A 196 1.04 17.02 -14.41
CA ALA A 196 1.98 16.80 -15.48
C ALA A 196 1.75 17.83 -16.60
N PHE A 197 2.68 17.93 -17.55
CA PHE A 197 2.62 18.92 -18.63
C PHE A 197 1.38 18.76 -19.54
N ASN A 198 0.80 17.56 -19.61
CA ASN A 198 -0.43 17.27 -20.33
C ASN A 198 -1.68 17.28 -19.42
N ARG A 199 -1.59 17.94 -18.25
CA ARG A 199 -2.67 18.16 -17.27
C ARG A 199 -3.17 16.91 -16.55
N GLU A 200 -2.37 15.87 -16.54
CA GLU A 200 -2.67 14.66 -15.81
C GLU A 200 -2.12 14.75 -14.38
N ILE A 201 -2.86 14.26 -13.38
CA ILE A 201 -2.41 14.23 -11.98
C ILE A 201 -1.35 13.15 -11.75
N GLY A 202 -0.09 13.56 -11.73
CA GLY A 202 1.01 12.72 -11.30
C GLY A 202 1.45 13.02 -9.87
N VAL A 203 2.51 12.32 -9.46
CA VAL A 203 3.18 12.54 -8.19
C VAL A 203 4.48 13.28 -8.45
N ASN A 204 4.76 14.31 -7.67
CA ASN A 204 6.03 15.02 -7.73
C ASN A 204 7.18 14.04 -7.44
N TYR A 205 8.24 14.11 -8.25
CA TYR A 205 9.39 13.23 -8.08
C TYR A 205 10.05 13.46 -6.72
N SER A 206 10.45 12.35 -6.11
CA SER A 206 11.41 12.31 -5.01
C SER A 206 12.02 10.90 -4.97
N ILE A 207 13.23 10.77 -4.44
CA ILE A 207 13.89 9.46 -4.31
C ILE A 207 12.98 8.50 -3.56
N GLU A 208 12.33 8.97 -2.49
CA GLU A 208 11.49 8.14 -1.62
C GLU A 208 10.27 7.62 -2.37
N VAL A 209 9.58 8.47 -3.15
CA VAL A 209 8.44 8.04 -3.98
C VAL A 209 8.88 7.07 -5.05
N PHE A 210 9.96 7.37 -5.78
CA PHE A 210 10.44 6.48 -6.84
C PHE A 210 10.85 5.11 -6.29
N SER A 211 11.63 5.09 -5.22
CA SER A 211 12.07 3.84 -4.57
C SER A 211 10.90 3.04 -3.99
N SER A 212 9.82 3.70 -3.56
CA SER A 212 8.60 3.00 -3.11
C SER A 212 7.86 2.28 -4.26
N LEU A 213 7.99 2.76 -5.49
CA LEU A 213 7.37 2.16 -6.69
C LEU A 213 8.30 1.16 -7.39
N PHE A 214 9.60 1.43 -7.39
CA PHE A 214 10.63 0.63 -8.06
C PHE A 214 11.56 -0.01 -7.03
N ASN A 215 11.16 -1.16 -6.51
CA ASN A 215 11.94 -1.96 -5.57
C ASN A 215 11.72 -3.47 -5.81
N PRO A 216 12.55 -4.35 -5.22
CA PRO A 216 12.43 -5.78 -5.45
C PRO A 216 11.05 -6.35 -5.09
N GLU A 217 10.39 -5.84 -4.06
CA GLU A 217 9.08 -6.32 -3.63
C GLU A 217 8.00 -5.98 -4.66
N THR A 218 8.02 -4.76 -5.22
CA THR A 218 7.02 -4.40 -6.24
C THR A 218 7.19 -5.23 -7.51
N ILE A 219 8.43 -5.54 -7.88
CA ILE A 219 8.77 -6.40 -9.02
C ILE A 219 8.28 -7.83 -8.79
N ASN A 220 8.61 -8.42 -7.62
CA ASN A 220 8.23 -9.79 -7.28
C ASN A 220 6.71 -10.01 -7.15
N ASN A 221 5.96 -8.93 -6.90
CA ASN A 221 4.50 -8.95 -6.78
C ASN A 221 3.79 -8.52 -8.09
N ASP A 222 4.45 -8.70 -9.24
CA ASP A 222 3.90 -8.47 -10.58
C ASP A 222 3.38 -7.02 -10.80
N PHE A 223 3.93 -6.03 -10.09
CA PHE A 223 3.50 -4.63 -10.23
C PHE A 223 3.59 -4.18 -11.69
N PHE A 224 4.72 -4.41 -12.34
CA PHE A 224 4.98 -3.94 -13.70
C PHE A 224 4.27 -4.78 -14.78
N THR A 225 3.72 -5.93 -14.39
CA THR A 225 2.83 -6.75 -15.22
C THR A 225 1.44 -6.13 -15.30
N ILE A 226 0.99 -5.53 -14.21
CA ILE A 226 -0.36 -4.95 -14.06
C ILE A 226 -0.38 -3.44 -14.35
N TYR A 227 0.64 -2.73 -13.90
CA TYR A 227 0.75 -1.27 -13.92
C TYR A 227 1.91 -0.84 -14.82
N ARG A 228 1.75 0.34 -15.43
CA ARG A 228 2.82 0.99 -16.20
C ARG A 228 3.40 2.13 -15.36
N LEU A 229 4.70 2.32 -15.40
CA LEU A 229 5.38 3.40 -14.70
C LEU A 229 5.95 4.38 -15.72
N PHE A 230 5.49 5.64 -15.66
CA PHE A 230 6.00 6.71 -16.49
C PHE A 230 6.62 7.83 -15.66
N PHE A 231 7.48 8.61 -16.29
CA PHE A 231 8.01 9.83 -15.71
C PHE A 231 8.26 10.89 -16.79
N ASP A 232 8.20 12.16 -16.38
CA ASP A 232 8.25 13.30 -17.29
C ASP A 232 9.49 14.19 -17.04
N ILE A 233 10.24 14.48 -18.11
CA ILE A 233 11.38 15.43 -18.13
C ILE A 233 11.16 16.41 -19.28
N ASN A 234 11.11 17.72 -18.99
CA ASN A 234 11.03 18.78 -20.00
C ASN A 234 10.03 18.48 -21.14
N GLN A 235 8.78 18.15 -20.77
CA GLN A 235 7.67 17.78 -21.68
C GLN A 235 7.85 16.47 -22.47
N ASN A 236 8.90 15.71 -22.21
CA ASN A 236 9.08 14.36 -22.74
C ASN A 236 8.62 13.34 -21.70
N ARG A 237 7.92 12.31 -22.18
CA ARG A 237 7.47 11.20 -21.35
C ARG A 237 8.29 9.95 -21.62
N TYR A 238 8.68 9.29 -20.55
CA TYR A 238 9.44 8.05 -20.56
C TYR A 238 8.65 6.95 -19.85
N GLU A 239 8.81 5.71 -20.28
CA GLU A 239 8.23 4.53 -19.65
C GLU A 239 9.33 3.58 -19.19
N ILE A 240 9.22 3.10 -17.95
CA ILE A 240 9.95 1.93 -17.47
C ILE A 240 9.05 0.72 -17.68
N ARG A 241 9.36 -0.09 -18.69
CA ARG A 241 8.59 -1.28 -19.08
C ARG A 241 9.29 -2.52 -18.56
N TYR A 242 8.53 -3.45 -17.98
CA TYR A 242 9.00 -4.79 -17.61
C TYR A 242 8.48 -5.84 -18.59
N SER A 243 9.31 -6.84 -18.90
CA SER A 243 8.88 -8.03 -19.66
C SER A 243 8.99 -9.25 -18.78
N ASP A 244 7.87 -9.94 -18.70
CA ASP A 244 7.75 -11.18 -17.97
C ASP A 244 8.51 -12.33 -18.68
N GLU A 245 8.80 -12.18 -19.99
CA GLU A 245 9.46 -13.23 -20.80
C GLU A 245 10.96 -13.37 -20.53
N ASP A 246 11.66 -12.26 -20.27
CA ASP A 246 13.11 -12.24 -20.08
C ASP A 246 13.55 -11.63 -18.73
N GLY A 247 12.60 -11.17 -17.92
CA GLY A 247 12.83 -10.62 -16.59
C GLY A 247 13.57 -9.27 -16.58
N ASN A 248 13.64 -8.58 -17.72
CA ASN A 248 14.35 -7.33 -17.86
C ASN A 248 13.41 -6.11 -17.95
N PHE A 249 14.03 -4.93 -17.85
CA PHE A 249 13.40 -3.64 -18.08
C PHE A 249 13.85 -3.00 -19.39
N TRP A 250 12.99 -2.15 -19.95
CA TRP A 250 13.30 -1.23 -21.03
C TRP A 250 12.99 0.18 -20.60
N LEU A 251 13.81 1.11 -21.08
CA LEU A 251 13.49 2.53 -21.03
C LEU A 251 13.11 2.99 -22.43
N THR A 252 11.87 3.44 -22.58
CA THR A 252 11.37 3.99 -23.84
C THR A 252 10.96 5.45 -23.66
N GLN A 253 11.18 6.26 -24.69
CA GLN A 253 10.61 7.59 -24.80
C GLN A 253 9.38 7.52 -25.71
N LEU A 254 8.28 8.12 -25.29
CA LEU A 254 7.05 8.17 -26.10
C LEU A 254 7.10 9.37 -27.05
N GLU A 255 6.96 9.13 -28.36
CA GLU A 255 6.84 10.19 -29.36
C GLU A 255 5.39 10.69 -29.39
N ASN A 256 5.19 11.99 -29.12
CA ASN A 256 3.87 12.62 -28.93
C ASN A 256 3.12 12.05 -27.71
N PRO A 257 3.42 12.54 -26.49
CA PRO A 257 2.90 11.95 -25.26
C PRO A 257 1.37 11.96 -25.24
N ILE A 258 0.82 10.76 -25.40
CA ILE A 258 -0.62 10.49 -25.36
C ILE A 258 -1.11 10.55 -23.91
N ASP A 259 -2.35 11.00 -23.69
CA ASP A 259 -3.06 10.89 -22.40
C ASP A 259 -2.95 9.44 -21.88
N VAL A 260 -2.56 9.28 -20.62
CA VAL A 260 -2.41 8.03 -19.90
C VAL A 260 -3.71 7.22 -19.93
N LYS A 261 -4.88 7.87 -20.07
CA LYS A 261 -6.16 7.21 -20.30
C LYS A 261 -6.16 6.34 -21.56
N GLU A 262 -5.47 6.75 -22.62
CA GLU A 262 -5.31 5.96 -23.84
C GLU A 262 -4.27 4.84 -23.67
N LEU A 263 -3.37 4.98 -22.68
CA LEU A 263 -2.30 4.03 -22.33
C LEU A 263 -2.73 2.98 -21.28
N LYS A 264 -3.96 3.05 -20.75
CA LYS A 264 -4.51 2.14 -19.72
C LYS A 264 -4.58 0.67 -20.14
N THR A 265 -4.44 0.35 -21.42
CA THR A 265 -4.41 -1.03 -21.91
C THR A 265 -3.08 -1.31 -22.63
N ARG A 266 -2.42 -2.44 -22.30
CA ARG A 266 -1.21 -2.95 -22.98
C ARG A 266 -1.41 -3.19 -24.51
N LYS A 267 -2.60 -2.91 -25.05
CA LYS A 267 -2.96 -3.06 -26.48
C LYS A 267 -2.97 -1.75 -27.28
N SER A 268 -2.32 -0.67 -26.82
CA SER A 268 -2.22 0.55 -27.64
C SER A 268 -1.18 0.38 -28.77
N LYS A 269 -1.55 -0.28 -29.86
CA LYS A 269 -0.74 -0.48 -31.09
C LYS A 269 -0.38 0.82 -31.85
N LYS A 270 -0.65 2.01 -31.31
CA LYS A 270 -0.56 3.29 -32.04
C LYS A 270 0.48 4.28 -31.51
N THR A 271 1.12 4.01 -30.38
CA THR A 271 2.14 4.93 -29.84
C THR A 271 3.46 4.69 -30.55
N LYS A 272 4.04 5.72 -31.16
CA LYS A 272 5.42 5.66 -31.61
C LYS A 272 6.32 5.76 -30.39
N GLU A 273 7.25 4.83 -30.26
CA GLU A 273 8.12 4.71 -29.10
C GLU A 273 9.57 4.61 -29.58
N LYS A 274 10.46 5.37 -28.95
CA LYS A 274 11.90 5.25 -29.15
C LYS A 274 12.49 4.48 -27.98
N ILE A 275 13.01 3.29 -28.24
CA ILE A 275 13.76 2.52 -27.24
C ILE A 275 15.09 3.24 -27.00
N LEU A 276 15.34 3.66 -25.77
CA LEU A 276 16.59 4.30 -25.36
C LEU A 276 17.56 3.28 -24.78
N PHE A 277 17.03 2.36 -23.97
CA PHE A 277 17.77 1.26 -23.40
C PHE A 277 16.91 -0.01 -23.42
N ASP A 278 17.55 -1.13 -23.73
CA ASP A 278 16.98 -2.45 -23.63
C ASP A 278 17.75 -3.31 -22.63
N ARG A 279 17.07 -4.38 -22.18
CA ARG A 279 17.64 -5.41 -21.28
C ARG A 279 18.36 -4.79 -20.07
N LEU A 280 17.65 -3.89 -19.39
CA LEU A 280 18.08 -3.31 -18.13
C LEU A 280 17.73 -4.29 -17.00
N THR A 281 18.65 -4.46 -16.06
CA THR A 281 18.38 -5.12 -14.79
C THR A 281 17.85 -4.09 -13.78
N PHE A 282 17.30 -4.57 -12.65
CA PHE A 282 16.88 -3.68 -11.55
C PHE A 282 18.01 -2.74 -11.10
N PHE A 283 19.25 -3.23 -11.02
CA PHE A 283 20.40 -2.47 -10.57
C PHE A 283 20.90 -1.43 -11.57
N ASP A 284 20.47 -1.53 -12.84
CA ASP A 284 20.84 -0.57 -13.87
C ASP A 284 20.06 0.74 -13.76
N ILE A 285 18.99 0.80 -12.96
CA ILE A 285 18.14 1.98 -12.76
C ILE A 285 18.27 2.44 -11.31
N VAL A 286 18.98 3.54 -11.08
CA VAL A 286 19.29 4.05 -9.75
C VAL A 286 18.66 5.43 -9.54
N PRO A 287 17.81 5.63 -8.53
CA PRO A 287 17.25 6.95 -8.24
C PRO A 287 18.32 7.93 -7.75
N THR A 288 18.21 9.17 -8.19
CA THR A 288 19.03 10.32 -7.76
C THR A 288 18.13 11.41 -7.16
N PRO A 289 18.67 12.44 -6.49
CA PRO A 289 17.85 13.48 -5.84
C PRO A 289 16.87 14.19 -6.78
N THR A 290 17.21 14.30 -8.06
CA THR A 290 16.52 15.07 -9.09
C THR A 290 16.01 14.22 -10.25
N GLY A 291 16.31 12.91 -10.30
CA GLY A 291 15.94 12.07 -11.42
C GLY A 291 16.42 10.62 -11.27
N ILE A 292 16.76 9.96 -12.37
CA ILE A 292 17.30 8.60 -12.33
C ILE A 292 18.57 8.47 -13.17
N ASN A 293 19.48 7.59 -12.77
CA ASN A 293 20.62 7.17 -13.56
C ASN A 293 20.32 5.79 -14.16
N VAL A 294 20.45 5.66 -15.48
CA VAL A 294 20.24 4.42 -16.22
C VAL A 294 21.50 4.06 -16.98
N LYS A 295 22.17 2.97 -16.58
CA LYS A 295 23.47 2.53 -17.14
C LYS A 295 24.48 3.67 -17.34
N GLY A 296 24.61 4.56 -16.35
CA GLY A 296 25.54 5.70 -16.38
C GLY A 296 25.00 6.96 -17.09
N THR A 297 23.82 6.90 -17.72
CA THR A 297 23.16 8.05 -18.35
C THR A 297 22.16 8.67 -17.38
N LEU A 298 22.28 9.97 -17.13
CA LEU A 298 21.44 10.69 -16.19
C LEU A 298 20.20 11.27 -16.87
N PHE A 299 19.04 11.01 -16.26
CA PHE A 299 17.72 11.48 -16.68
C PHE A 299 17.16 12.43 -15.62
N GLU A 300 17.43 13.73 -15.79
CA GLU A 300 17.00 14.77 -14.86
C GLU A 300 16.73 16.12 -15.59
N PRO A 301 15.93 17.03 -15.01
CA PRO A 301 15.13 16.86 -13.80
C PRO A 301 13.82 16.10 -14.08
N ILE A 302 13.57 15.02 -13.34
CA ILE A 302 12.25 14.38 -13.37
C ILE A 302 11.29 15.26 -12.58
N SER A 303 10.27 15.75 -13.27
CA SER A 303 9.25 16.61 -12.67
C SER A 303 8.14 15.80 -12.02
N THR A 304 7.72 14.71 -12.66
CA THR A 304 6.48 14.02 -12.34
C THR A 304 6.64 12.52 -12.60
N ILE A 305 6.15 11.69 -11.68
CA ILE A 305 5.98 10.25 -11.82
C ILE A 305 4.49 9.96 -12.02
N LEU A 306 4.18 9.02 -12.92
CA LEU A 306 2.82 8.72 -13.33
C LEU A 306 2.60 7.20 -13.31
N VAL A 307 1.55 6.78 -12.60
CA VAL A 307 1.04 5.40 -12.65
C VAL A 307 -0.44 5.48 -13.09
N PRO A 308 -0.82 4.93 -14.25
CA PRO A 308 -2.14 5.13 -14.89
C PRO A 308 -3.39 4.81 -14.07
N MET A 309 -3.25 4.00 -13.03
CA MET A 309 -4.35 3.61 -12.15
C MET A 309 -4.62 4.61 -11.02
N PHE A 310 -3.72 5.57 -10.75
CA PHE A 310 -4.00 6.70 -9.85
C PHE A 310 -5.25 7.49 -10.31
N TYR A 311 -5.52 7.50 -11.61
CA TYR A 311 -6.55 8.31 -12.27
C TYR A 311 -7.99 7.78 -12.16
N GLY A 312 -8.19 6.53 -11.77
CA GLY A 312 -9.52 5.90 -11.78
C GLY A 312 -10.24 5.92 -10.43
N LYS A 313 -9.48 5.97 -9.32
CA LYS A 313 -10.01 5.74 -7.97
C LYS A 313 -9.35 6.55 -6.86
N ILE A 314 -8.31 7.34 -7.13
CA ILE A 314 -7.99 8.46 -6.24
C ILE A 314 -9.07 9.50 -6.48
N LEU A 315 -10.22 9.29 -5.83
CA LEU A 315 -11.13 10.36 -5.50
C LEU A 315 -10.32 11.33 -4.64
N ILE A 316 -9.72 12.33 -5.28
CA ILE A 316 -9.07 13.42 -4.60
C ILE A 316 -10.12 14.00 -3.66
N GLY A 317 -9.97 13.74 -2.36
CA GLY A 317 -10.66 14.52 -1.36
C GLY A 317 -10.35 15.99 -1.61
N PRO A 318 -11.29 16.92 -1.37
CA PRO A 318 -11.15 18.35 -1.70
C PRO A 318 -9.98 19.07 -0.99
N LYS A 319 -9.12 18.35 -0.25
CA LYS A 319 -7.95 18.86 0.48
C LYS A 319 -6.62 18.26 0.04
N ALA A 320 -6.53 17.42 -1.00
CA ALA A 320 -5.21 17.11 -1.56
C ALA A 320 -4.64 18.43 -2.08
N LYS A 321 -3.61 18.97 -1.42
CA LYS A 321 -2.90 20.16 -1.87
C LYS A 321 -2.23 19.83 -3.19
N ILE A 322 -2.95 20.03 -4.29
CA ILE A 322 -2.34 20.12 -5.61
C ILE A 322 -1.44 21.34 -5.53
N SER A 323 -0.12 21.15 -5.61
CA SER A 323 0.80 22.28 -5.70
C SER A 323 0.46 23.03 -6.99
N GLN A 324 0.01 24.27 -6.86
CA GLN A 324 -0.13 25.18 -7.98
C GLN A 324 1.25 25.75 -8.29
N ASP A 325 2.04 24.98 -9.04
CA ASP A 325 3.23 25.47 -9.74
C ASP A 325 3.14 25.08 -11.21
#